data_AF-A0A4Q4USA4-F1
#
_entry.id   AF-A0A4Q4USA4-F1
#
_cell.length_a   1.000
_cell.length_b   1.000
_cell.length_c   1.000
_cell.angle_alpha   90.00
_cell.angle_beta   90.00
_cell.angle_gamma   90.00
#
_symmetry.space_group_name_H-M   'P 1'
#
loop_
_entity.id
_entity.type
_entity.pdbx_description
1 polymer ?
#
loop_
_entity_poly.entity_id
_entity_poly.type
_entity_poly.pdbx_seq_one_letter_code
_entity_poly.pdbx_strand_id
1 'polypeptide(L)'
;MDVVMASRMDDEDIDLIIQLLQEDCQVAMDAAQGKGKQPEGTETDQQLAFQLLLEELQNAETVAMDRRMTRSIQQAIQADSDALARLRNDERQAQSDRDISIALSNGQVVPAAAPPQDAPQTSGEEDDFLDKLSCIYVTGIEDEADTDSGDDGEETAATSWKRRPESSAWAASRRPPPPRGGSRPRQQQKRNCEACGDRKHFAELARAPCRHEYCRGCLGRLFENAMVDETLFPPRCCKQPIPLHQNLVFLDADVARRFRGKAVEFSTPNRTYCHDGRCRAFVPPSRYVHDAEDGGSVAATARCGECGARTCTACKGAAHRGDCPHDVQLQQVIRLAREQGWQRCRNCWGMVELNMGCNHMTCRCGFQFCYVCGSRWKTCQCEQWDERRLLERAEQIDARDRDRDRDDRDAAPAAAAPMEVVVPAEAAVAPREEAVPPAEPTVVRREDVVLPADAALAARVEEALLQAEAAPRRQLEGARGARIEMLMRDLVANHECEHELWRGRRGPRACEECGDEMPLFIYECRQCHIMACRRCRYHRL
;
A
#
# COMPACT_ATOMS: atom_id res chain seq x y z
N MET A 1 -2.79 20.65 40.88
CA MET A 1 -1.71 21.65 41.04
C MET A 1 -0.82 21.65 39.80
N ASP A 2 -0.06 22.72 39.57
CA ASP A 2 0.97 22.75 38.52
C ASP A 2 2.25 22.04 39.02
N VAL A 3 2.81 21.14 38.20
CA VAL A 3 3.96 20.27 38.59
C VAL A 3 5.19 21.11 38.90
N VAL A 4 5.36 22.26 38.22
CA VAL A 4 6.47 23.19 38.44
C VAL A 4 6.40 23.87 39.81
N MET A 5 5.21 24.04 40.39
CA MET A 5 5.04 24.66 41.71
C MET A 5 5.31 23.67 42.85
N ALA A 6 4.78 22.45 42.75
CA ALA A 6 5.08 21.39 43.73
C ALA A 6 6.58 21.02 43.76
N SER A 7 7.30 21.22 42.64
CA SER A 7 8.76 21.02 42.58
C SER A 7 9.61 22.17 43.15
N ARG A 8 9.02 23.18 43.80
CA ARG A 8 9.72 24.31 44.46
C ARG A 8 9.57 24.34 45.99
N MET A 9 8.87 23.37 46.56
CA MET A 9 8.59 23.28 47.99
C MET A 9 9.31 22.08 48.60
N ASP A 10 9.78 22.19 49.84
CA ASP A 10 10.39 21.05 50.53
C ASP A 10 9.31 20.05 50.95
N ASP A 11 9.62 18.75 50.96
CA ASP A 11 8.59 17.70 51.09
C ASP A 11 7.88 17.73 52.47
N GLU A 12 8.42 18.44 53.47
CA GLU A 12 7.76 18.69 54.77
C GLU A 12 6.65 19.76 54.66
N ASP A 13 6.85 20.80 53.85
CA ASP A 13 5.87 21.88 53.65
C ASP A 13 4.67 21.38 52.82
N ILE A 14 4.92 20.45 51.87
CA ILE A 14 3.87 19.85 51.02
C ILE A 14 2.90 19.02 51.88
N ASP A 15 3.42 18.12 52.72
CA ASP A 15 2.60 17.33 53.66
C ASP A 15 1.77 18.24 54.57
N LEU A 16 2.40 19.27 55.16
CA LEU A 16 1.73 20.19 56.08
C LEU A 16 0.59 20.96 55.39
N ILE A 17 0.79 21.40 54.14
CA ILE A 17 -0.25 22.10 53.37
C ILE A 17 -1.40 21.15 53.02
N ILE A 18 -1.11 19.91 52.63
CA ILE A 18 -2.15 18.91 52.34
C ILE A 18 -2.94 18.60 53.62
N GLN A 19 -2.27 18.40 54.76
CA GLN A 19 -2.93 18.18 56.05
C GLN A 19 -3.84 19.35 56.43
N LEU A 20 -3.35 20.60 56.37
CA LEU A 20 -4.15 21.79 56.71
C LEU A 20 -5.36 21.94 55.79
N LEU A 21 -5.23 21.64 54.49
CA LEU A 21 -6.34 21.67 53.55
C LEU A 21 -7.36 20.54 53.79
N GLN A 22 -6.92 19.35 54.23
CA GLN A 22 -7.82 18.27 54.67
C GLN A 22 -8.58 18.67 55.94
N GLU A 23 -7.90 19.29 56.92
CA GLU A 23 -8.51 19.79 58.16
C GLU A 23 -9.56 20.90 57.88
N ASP A 24 -9.22 21.92 57.07
CA ASP A 24 -10.16 22.96 56.63
C ASP A 24 -11.37 22.37 55.88
N CYS A 25 -11.14 21.38 55.01
CA CYS A 25 -12.20 20.72 54.26
C CYS A 25 -13.15 19.92 55.17
N GLN A 26 -12.63 19.19 56.17
CA GLN A 26 -13.45 18.49 57.16
C GLN A 26 -14.26 19.46 58.01
N VAL A 27 -13.66 20.56 58.48
CA VAL A 27 -14.37 21.61 59.22
C VAL A 27 -15.50 22.24 58.38
N ALA A 28 -15.28 22.41 57.07
CA ALA A 28 -16.31 22.90 56.16
C ALA A 28 -17.45 21.89 55.93
N MET A 29 -17.14 20.59 55.86
CA MET A 29 -18.15 19.51 55.78
C MET A 29 -19.02 19.44 57.04
N ASP A 30 -18.39 19.47 58.22
CA ASP A 30 -19.09 19.41 59.52
C ASP A 30 -19.99 20.65 59.70
N ALA A 31 -19.50 21.83 59.32
CA ALA A 31 -20.27 23.07 59.35
C ALA A 31 -21.49 23.06 58.40
N ALA A 32 -21.40 22.33 57.27
CA ALA A 32 -22.49 22.18 56.32
C ALA A 32 -23.60 21.24 56.83
N GLN A 33 -23.25 20.18 57.57
CA GLN A 33 -24.24 19.23 58.13
C GLN A 33 -25.21 19.91 59.11
N GLY A 34 -24.77 20.90 59.88
CA GLY A 34 -25.55 21.47 60.99
C GLY A 34 -26.70 22.41 60.64
N LYS A 35 -26.97 22.73 59.36
CA LYS A 35 -27.86 23.85 58.96
C LYS A 35 -28.77 23.57 57.75
N GLY A 36 -29.48 22.44 57.73
CA GLY A 36 -30.44 22.10 56.66
C GLY A 36 -31.81 21.65 57.15
N LYS A 37 -32.89 22.10 56.48
CA LYS A 37 -34.18 21.39 56.46
C LYS A 37 -34.25 20.56 55.17
N GLN A 38 -33.46 19.49 55.11
CA GLN A 38 -33.42 18.57 53.97
C GLN A 38 -34.04 17.21 54.33
N PRO A 39 -34.46 16.41 53.32
CA PRO A 39 -34.82 15.02 53.54
C PRO A 39 -33.70 14.21 54.18
N GLU A 40 -34.08 13.20 54.98
CA GLU A 40 -33.14 12.25 55.55
C GLU A 40 -32.53 11.39 54.42
N GLY A 41 -31.21 11.44 54.27
CA GLY A 41 -30.47 10.69 53.24
C GLY A 41 -30.22 11.42 51.90
N THR A 42 -30.55 12.71 51.76
CA THR A 42 -30.10 13.51 50.60
C THR A 42 -28.86 14.35 50.94
N GLU A 43 -27.75 14.04 50.28
CA GLU A 43 -26.55 14.89 50.25
C GLU A 43 -26.83 16.20 49.48
N THR A 44 -26.17 17.28 49.86
CA THR A 44 -26.23 18.57 49.15
C THR A 44 -25.04 18.77 48.22
N ASP A 45 -25.22 19.53 47.14
CA ASP A 45 -24.16 19.92 46.21
C ASP A 45 -22.90 20.45 46.91
N GLN A 46 -23.07 21.18 48.03
CA GLN A 46 -21.98 21.69 48.86
C GLN A 46 -21.22 20.58 49.60
N GLN A 47 -21.92 19.58 50.15
CA GLN A 47 -21.29 18.43 50.80
C GLN A 47 -20.55 17.56 49.78
N LEU A 48 -21.16 17.30 48.62
CA LEU A 48 -20.54 16.56 47.52
C LEU A 48 -19.28 17.28 46.99
N ALA A 49 -19.33 18.62 46.85
CA ALA A 49 -18.17 19.40 46.43
C ALA A 49 -16.98 19.30 47.41
N PHE A 50 -17.23 19.35 48.73
CA PHE A 50 -16.18 19.15 49.72
C PHE A 50 -15.70 17.69 49.80
N GLN A 51 -16.58 16.71 49.60
CA GLN A 51 -16.20 15.30 49.54
C GLN A 51 -15.27 15.01 48.36
N LEU A 52 -15.56 15.57 47.17
CA LEU A 52 -14.70 15.49 45.99
C LEU A 52 -13.36 16.21 46.21
N LEU A 53 -13.36 17.37 46.89
CA LEU A 53 -12.12 18.07 47.25
C LEU A 53 -11.26 17.25 48.24
N LEU A 54 -11.89 16.58 49.21
CA LEU A 54 -11.19 15.69 50.14
C LEU A 54 -10.59 14.47 49.42
N GLU A 55 -11.30 13.91 48.44
CA GLU A 55 -10.78 12.86 47.56
C GLU A 55 -9.58 13.36 46.72
N GLU A 56 -9.66 14.57 46.13
CA GLU A 56 -8.50 15.18 45.44
C GLU A 56 -7.30 15.40 46.37
N LEU A 57 -7.53 15.77 47.63
CA LEU A 57 -6.48 15.97 48.64
C LEU A 57 -5.84 14.65 49.11
N GLN A 58 -6.60 13.56 49.23
CA GLN A 58 -6.07 12.22 49.54
C GLN A 58 -5.25 11.65 48.37
N ASN A 59 -5.70 11.91 47.12
CA ASN A 59 -4.91 11.60 45.94
C ASN A 59 -3.60 12.44 45.88
N ALA A 60 -3.65 13.72 46.28
CA ALA A 60 -2.46 14.56 46.37
C ALA A 60 -1.47 14.09 47.46
N GLU A 61 -1.98 13.66 48.61
CA GLU A 61 -1.18 13.05 49.70
C GLU A 61 -0.43 11.81 49.21
N THR A 62 -1.13 10.92 48.50
CA THR A 62 -0.54 9.70 47.92
C THR A 62 0.60 10.05 46.95
N VAL A 63 0.41 11.06 46.09
CA VAL A 63 1.45 11.55 45.17
C VAL A 63 2.64 12.20 45.91
N ALA A 64 2.41 12.85 47.05
CA ALA A 64 3.49 13.40 47.88
C ALA A 64 4.32 12.28 48.55
N MET A 65 3.67 11.21 49.04
CA MET A 65 4.36 10.03 49.57
C MET A 65 5.21 9.32 48.49
N ASP A 66 4.67 9.12 47.28
CA ASP A 66 5.40 8.53 46.15
C ASP A 66 6.60 9.41 45.72
N ARG A 67 6.43 10.74 45.71
CA ARG A 67 7.52 11.70 45.47
C ARG A 67 8.63 11.56 46.51
N ARG A 68 8.29 11.52 47.81
CA ARG A 68 9.27 11.33 48.90
C ARG A 68 9.99 9.98 48.79
N MET A 69 9.27 8.91 48.49
CA MET A 69 9.83 7.57 48.31
C MET A 69 10.81 7.52 47.13
N THR A 70 10.43 8.06 45.97
CA THR A 70 11.30 8.11 44.78
C THR A 70 12.52 9.03 44.98
N ARG A 71 12.38 10.13 45.73
CA ARG A 71 13.50 11.00 46.15
C ARG A 71 14.50 10.27 47.04
N SER A 72 14.01 9.51 48.02
CA SER A 72 14.85 8.66 48.89
C SER A 72 15.59 7.58 48.10
N ILE A 73 14.89 6.87 47.20
CA ILE A 73 15.49 5.86 46.31
C ILE A 73 16.56 6.47 45.40
N GLN A 74 16.33 7.65 44.82
CA GLN A 74 17.36 8.33 44.01
C GLN A 74 18.58 8.71 44.85
N GLN A 75 18.40 9.23 46.06
CA GLN A 75 19.52 9.60 46.94
C GLN A 75 20.37 8.37 47.32
N ALA A 76 19.73 7.23 47.62
CA ALA A 76 20.44 5.97 47.89
C ALA A 76 21.23 5.49 46.66
N ILE A 77 20.59 5.45 45.47
CA ILE A 77 21.26 5.06 44.22
C ILE A 77 22.46 5.99 43.91
N GLN A 78 22.32 7.29 44.13
CA GLN A 78 23.42 8.25 43.93
C GLN A 78 24.56 8.03 44.92
N ALA A 79 24.27 7.81 46.21
CA ALA A 79 25.28 7.53 47.23
C ALA A 79 26.03 6.21 46.99
N ASP A 80 25.33 5.14 46.63
CA ASP A 80 25.90 3.80 46.44
C ASP A 80 26.51 3.60 45.04
N SER A 81 26.22 4.47 44.07
CA SER A 81 26.65 4.35 42.67
C SER A 81 28.14 4.04 42.51
N ASP A 82 28.98 4.75 43.25
CA ASP A 82 30.44 4.67 43.22
C ASP A 82 30.95 3.35 43.85
N ALA A 83 30.21 2.78 44.79
CA ALA A 83 30.51 1.49 45.41
C ALA A 83 30.04 0.32 44.53
N LEU A 84 28.83 0.40 43.97
CA LEU A 84 28.28 -0.57 43.03
C LEU A 84 29.13 -0.66 41.75
N ALA A 85 29.65 0.48 41.25
CA ALA A 85 30.55 0.52 40.11
C ALA A 85 31.88 -0.21 40.38
N ARG A 86 32.43 -0.11 41.60
CA ARG A 86 33.64 -0.85 42.02
C ARG A 86 33.37 -2.35 42.09
N LEU A 87 32.35 -2.75 42.86
CA LEU A 87 31.98 -4.16 43.03
C LEU A 87 31.70 -4.87 41.69
N ARG A 88 31.06 -4.18 40.74
CA ARG A 88 30.84 -4.71 39.38
C ARG A 88 32.13 -4.87 38.59
N ASN A 89 33.12 -4.00 38.78
CA ASN A 89 34.42 -4.10 38.12
C ASN A 89 35.27 -5.22 38.75
N ASP A 90 35.22 -5.36 40.07
CA ASP A 90 35.91 -6.44 40.82
C ASP A 90 35.36 -7.82 40.42
N GLU A 91 34.03 -7.96 40.31
CA GLU A 91 33.38 -9.18 39.81
C GLU A 91 33.71 -9.46 38.33
N ARG A 92 33.73 -8.43 37.46
CA ARG A 92 34.19 -8.56 36.06
C ARG A 92 35.65 -9.04 35.99
N GLN A 93 36.53 -8.57 36.88
CA GLN A 93 37.92 -9.03 36.94
C GLN A 93 37.97 -10.51 37.36
N ALA A 94 37.23 -10.90 38.40
CA ALA A 94 37.18 -12.30 38.87
C ALA A 94 36.64 -13.26 37.80
N GLN A 95 35.68 -12.83 36.99
CA GLN A 95 35.17 -13.58 35.83
C GLN A 95 36.24 -13.72 34.74
N SER A 96 36.93 -12.63 34.38
CA SER A 96 38.04 -12.65 33.42
C SER A 96 39.18 -13.60 33.88
N ASP A 97 39.60 -13.49 35.14
CA ASP A 97 40.66 -14.33 35.72
C ASP A 97 40.27 -15.82 35.72
N ARG A 98 38.98 -16.13 35.95
CA ARG A 98 38.43 -17.48 35.87
C ARG A 98 38.48 -18.03 34.44
N ASP A 99 38.05 -17.26 33.45
CA ASP A 99 38.02 -17.70 32.04
C ASP A 99 39.44 -17.88 31.48
N ILE A 100 40.37 -17.00 31.87
CA ILE A 100 41.82 -17.15 31.61
C ILE A 100 42.34 -18.46 32.22
N SER A 101 42.00 -18.75 33.47
CA SER A 101 42.41 -19.99 34.16
C SER A 101 41.89 -21.25 33.47
N ILE A 102 40.62 -21.25 33.02
CA ILE A 102 40.02 -22.35 32.26
C ILE A 102 40.72 -22.54 30.91
N ALA A 103 40.96 -21.45 30.17
CA ALA A 103 41.64 -21.50 28.87
C ALA A 103 43.07 -22.04 28.99
N LEU A 104 43.82 -21.63 30.01
CA LEU A 104 45.16 -22.15 30.32
C LEU A 104 45.11 -23.65 30.69
N SER A 105 44.13 -24.07 31.51
CA SER A 105 43.93 -25.48 31.85
C SER A 105 43.59 -26.36 30.63
N ASN A 106 43.01 -25.77 29.58
CA ASN A 106 42.71 -26.44 28.32
C ASN A 106 43.87 -26.39 27.31
N GLY A 107 45.03 -25.82 27.68
CA GLY A 107 46.20 -25.67 26.79
C GLY A 107 46.01 -24.64 25.68
N GLN A 108 45.05 -23.73 25.81
CA GLN A 108 44.76 -22.69 24.81
C GLN A 108 45.66 -21.47 25.02
N VAL A 109 46.11 -20.85 23.92
CA VAL A 109 46.91 -19.61 23.98
C VAL A 109 45.98 -18.44 24.27
N VAL A 110 46.05 -17.92 25.50
CA VAL A 110 45.28 -16.73 25.92
C VAL A 110 45.88 -15.46 25.27
N PRO A 111 45.08 -14.63 24.57
CA PRO A 111 45.54 -13.35 24.05
C PRO A 111 45.95 -12.40 25.17
N ALA A 112 47.08 -11.70 25.00
CA ALA A 112 47.52 -10.69 25.95
C ALA A 112 46.57 -9.47 25.92
N ALA A 113 45.80 -9.31 27.00
CA ALA A 113 44.84 -8.23 27.23
C ALA A 113 43.87 -7.98 26.05
N ALA A 114 42.72 -8.68 26.06
CA ALA A 114 41.55 -8.15 25.38
C ALA A 114 41.28 -6.72 25.90
N PRO A 115 41.05 -5.72 25.03
CA PRO A 115 40.62 -4.41 25.49
C PRO A 115 39.30 -4.55 26.24
N PRO A 116 38.94 -3.61 27.15
CA PRO A 116 37.69 -3.69 27.90
C PRO A 116 36.49 -3.56 26.95
N GLN A 117 35.99 -4.72 26.51
CA GLN A 117 34.77 -4.84 25.74
C GLN A 117 33.59 -4.47 26.65
N ASP A 118 32.66 -3.70 26.10
CA ASP A 118 31.52 -3.12 26.81
C ASP A 118 31.90 -2.27 28.04
N ALA A 119 32.66 -1.21 27.78
CA ALA A 119 32.24 0.10 28.27
C ALA A 119 30.92 0.49 27.56
N PRO A 120 29.85 0.86 28.28
CA PRO A 120 28.51 1.05 27.69
C PRO A 120 28.50 2.24 26.73
N GLN A 121 28.43 1.98 25.41
CA GLN A 121 28.56 3.00 24.36
C GLN A 121 27.30 3.87 24.15
N THR A 122 26.40 3.92 25.12
CA THR A 122 25.15 4.72 25.10
C THR A 122 25.08 5.78 26.20
N SER A 123 25.91 5.69 27.25
CA SER A 123 25.60 6.32 28.55
C SER A 123 25.39 7.83 28.47
N GLY A 124 26.31 8.60 27.86
CA GLY A 124 26.33 10.07 27.97
C GLY A 124 25.11 10.84 27.43
N GLU A 125 24.20 10.17 26.70
CA GLU A 125 22.91 10.71 26.24
C GLU A 125 21.73 10.18 27.05
N GLU A 126 21.77 8.92 27.48
CA GLU A 126 20.81 8.34 28.43
C GLU A 126 20.93 9.01 29.81
N ASP A 127 22.17 9.25 30.26
CA ASP A 127 22.53 10.02 31.46
C ASP A 127 21.99 11.47 31.39
N ASP A 128 22.03 12.12 30.22
CA ASP A 128 21.49 13.48 30.02
C ASP A 128 19.96 13.50 30.12
N PHE A 129 19.27 12.45 29.63
CA PHE A 129 17.82 12.32 29.78
C PHE A 129 17.42 11.99 31.24
N LEU A 130 18.19 11.15 31.93
CA LEU A 130 17.98 10.81 33.34
C LEU A 130 18.24 12.02 34.28
N ASP A 131 19.28 12.82 34.01
CA ASP A 131 19.53 14.12 34.66
C ASP A 131 18.28 15.03 34.53
N LYS A 132 17.72 15.15 33.32
CA LYS A 132 16.53 15.99 33.07
C LYS A 132 15.28 15.45 33.79
N LEU A 133 15.05 14.13 33.79
CA LEU A 133 13.96 13.51 34.53
C LEU A 133 14.08 13.73 36.05
N SER A 134 15.28 13.64 36.61
CA SER A 134 15.55 13.95 38.03
C SER A 134 15.12 15.38 38.37
N CYS A 135 15.55 16.38 37.59
CA CYS A 135 15.19 17.77 37.80
C CYS A 135 13.67 18.04 37.66
N ILE A 136 12.99 17.40 36.71
CA ILE A 136 11.54 17.59 36.51
C ILE A 136 10.73 17.02 37.68
N TYR A 137 11.04 15.79 38.11
CA TYR A 137 10.15 15.00 38.97
C TYR A 137 10.63 14.83 40.43
N VAL A 138 11.92 14.98 40.73
CA VAL A 138 12.52 14.51 41.99
C VAL A 138 13.32 15.58 42.73
N THR A 139 14.30 16.22 42.08
CA THR A 139 15.15 17.24 42.72
C THR A 139 14.51 18.62 42.64
N GLY A 140 13.87 18.95 41.51
CA GLY A 140 13.26 20.25 41.23
C GLY A 140 14.10 21.09 40.26
N ILE A 141 13.55 22.26 39.90
CA ILE A 141 14.23 23.26 39.06
C ILE A 141 14.36 24.53 39.91
N GLU A 142 15.55 24.73 40.47
CA GLU A 142 15.87 25.93 41.28
C GLU A 142 16.10 27.14 40.36
N ASP A 143 15.23 28.13 40.45
CA ASP A 143 15.43 29.46 39.84
C ASP A 143 16.46 30.24 40.64
N GLU A 144 17.74 29.94 40.41
CA GLU A 144 18.85 30.82 40.82
C GLU A 144 18.61 32.23 40.25
N ALA A 145 18.28 33.17 41.13
CA ALA A 145 18.11 34.58 40.80
C ALA A 145 19.41 35.12 40.20
N ASP A 146 19.32 35.82 39.07
CA ASP A 146 20.48 36.25 38.30
C ASP A 146 21.25 37.37 39.01
N THR A 147 22.15 36.96 39.90
CA THR A 147 23.10 37.79 40.68
C THR A 147 24.26 38.34 39.85
N ASP A 148 24.09 38.42 38.53
CA ASP A 148 25.03 38.99 37.55
C ASP A 148 24.52 40.37 37.11
N SER A 149 24.44 41.27 38.08
CA SER A 149 24.05 42.68 37.91
C SER A 149 24.63 43.48 39.06
N GLY A 150 25.87 43.95 38.90
CA GLY A 150 26.50 44.89 39.82
C GLY A 150 26.24 46.32 39.38
N ASP A 151 25.29 46.99 40.03
CA ASP A 151 25.30 48.44 40.23
C ASP A 151 24.58 48.79 41.54
N ASP A 152 24.85 49.97 42.08
CA ASP A 152 24.57 50.34 43.47
C ASP A 152 23.09 50.67 43.77
N GLY A 153 22.59 50.19 44.92
CA GLY A 153 21.73 51.04 45.79
C GLY A 153 20.31 50.58 46.18
N GLU A 154 19.98 50.95 47.42
CA GLU A 154 18.64 51.06 48.03
C GLU A 154 17.86 49.79 48.42
N GLU A 155 16.99 49.92 49.43
CA GLU A 155 16.55 48.84 50.32
C GLU A 155 15.02 48.67 50.29
N THR A 156 14.52 47.59 49.66
CA THR A 156 13.10 47.18 49.77
C THR A 156 12.98 45.70 50.10
N ALA A 157 12.52 45.39 51.32
CA ALA A 157 12.44 44.02 51.82
C ALA A 157 11.14 43.29 51.41
N ALA A 158 11.28 42.10 50.82
CA ALA A 158 10.22 41.09 50.76
C ALA A 158 10.78 39.65 50.74
N THR A 159 10.19 38.77 51.55
CA THR A 159 10.22 37.30 51.39
C THR A 159 11.58 36.60 51.18
N SER A 160 12.57 36.86 52.05
CA SER A 160 13.73 35.97 52.23
C SER A 160 13.33 34.71 53.03
N TRP A 161 12.77 33.70 52.37
CA TRP A 161 12.54 32.37 52.95
C TRP A 161 13.87 31.63 53.09
N LYS A 162 14.56 31.82 54.22
CA LYS A 162 15.81 31.10 54.52
C LYS A 162 15.51 29.64 54.81
N ARG A 163 16.08 28.72 54.00
CA ARG A 163 16.15 27.28 54.32
C ARG A 163 16.57 27.09 55.78
N ARG A 164 15.79 26.31 56.55
CA ARG A 164 16.16 25.91 57.92
C ARG A 164 17.41 25.00 57.85
N PRO A 165 18.33 25.03 58.83
CA PRO A 165 19.48 24.13 58.83
C PRO A 165 19.01 22.68 59.06
N GLU A 166 19.46 21.76 58.19
CA GLU A 166 19.25 20.31 58.35
C GLU A 166 19.80 19.79 59.70
N SER A 167 19.27 18.65 60.16
CA SER A 167 19.73 18.00 61.38
C SER A 167 21.25 17.69 61.36
N SER A 168 21.93 18.03 62.45
CA SER A 168 23.40 18.07 62.55
C SER A 168 24.10 16.72 62.31
N ALA A 169 23.39 15.60 62.42
CA ALA A 169 23.92 14.26 62.16
C ALA A 169 24.34 14.03 60.70
N TRP A 170 23.57 14.54 59.74
CA TRP A 170 23.89 14.40 58.31
C TRP A 170 24.90 15.44 57.84
N ALA A 171 24.80 16.68 58.32
CA ALA A 171 25.76 17.74 58.00
C ALA A 171 27.20 17.39 58.44
N ALA A 172 27.38 16.79 59.62
CA ALA A 172 28.69 16.43 60.17
C ALA A 172 29.45 15.35 59.36
N SER A 173 28.73 14.52 58.60
CA SER A 173 29.32 13.42 57.83
C SER A 173 29.89 13.86 56.48
N ARG A 174 29.52 15.05 55.98
CA ARG A 174 30.01 15.58 54.69
C ARG A 174 31.32 16.36 54.91
N ARG A 175 32.47 15.78 54.53
CA ARG A 175 33.62 16.61 54.09
C ARG A 175 33.32 17.07 52.66
N PRO A 176 33.07 18.36 52.38
CA PRO A 176 32.94 18.82 51.01
C PRO A 176 34.27 18.61 50.28
N PRO A 177 34.28 18.14 49.02
CA PRO A 177 35.51 18.10 48.23
C PRO A 177 36.05 19.53 48.03
N PRO A 178 37.38 19.74 48.05
CA PRO A 178 37.94 21.06 47.82
C PRO A 178 37.58 21.55 46.41
N PRO A 179 37.26 22.84 46.24
CA PRO A 179 36.80 23.38 44.96
C PRO A 179 37.90 23.29 43.90
N ARG A 180 37.81 22.28 43.02
CA ARG A 180 38.55 22.23 41.76
C ARG A 180 37.81 23.14 40.79
N GLY A 181 38.46 24.21 40.34
CA GLY A 181 37.78 25.28 39.62
C GLY A 181 37.27 24.90 38.22
N GLY A 182 36.24 25.62 37.76
CA GLY A 182 35.95 25.78 36.33
C GLY A 182 34.54 25.38 35.85
N SER A 183 33.84 24.45 36.52
CA SER A 183 32.60 23.86 35.99
C SER A 183 31.47 23.75 37.02
N ARG A 184 30.36 24.48 36.78
CA ARG A 184 29.08 24.23 37.46
C ARG A 184 28.53 22.84 37.03
N PRO A 185 27.87 22.09 37.93
CA PRO A 185 27.26 20.80 37.58
C PRO A 185 26.23 20.97 36.45
N ARG A 186 26.05 19.92 35.62
CA ARG A 186 25.06 19.90 34.51
C ARG A 186 23.67 20.37 34.98
N GLN A 187 23.28 19.92 36.17
CA GLN A 187 21.98 20.12 36.80
C GLN A 187 21.64 21.61 37.12
N GLN A 188 22.58 22.54 36.95
CA GLN A 188 22.39 23.99 37.20
C GLN A 188 22.65 24.88 35.96
N GLN A 189 22.65 24.31 34.75
CA GLN A 189 22.98 25.06 33.52
C GLN A 189 21.75 25.66 32.83
N LYS A 190 21.60 26.99 32.88
CA LYS A 190 20.69 27.77 31.99
C LYS A 190 21.29 27.83 30.57
N ARG A 191 20.65 27.18 29.58
CA ARG A 191 21.03 27.14 28.15
C ARG A 191 19.97 27.80 27.26
N ASN A 192 20.30 28.10 26.00
CA ASN A 192 19.39 28.80 25.08
C ASN A 192 18.49 27.85 24.28
N CYS A 193 17.27 28.30 23.94
CA CYS A 193 16.40 27.63 22.98
C CYS A 193 16.65 28.13 21.56
N GLU A 194 16.88 27.20 20.63
CA GLU A 194 17.22 27.47 19.22
C GLU A 194 16.08 28.10 18.38
N ALA A 195 14.86 28.17 18.92
CA ALA A 195 13.69 28.72 18.23
C ALA A 195 13.20 30.08 18.75
N CYS A 196 13.59 30.49 19.97
CA CYS A 196 13.21 31.79 20.54
C CYS A 196 14.38 32.57 21.16
N GLY A 197 15.57 31.98 21.28
CA GLY A 197 16.74 32.59 21.92
C GLY A 197 16.72 32.54 23.46
N ASP A 198 15.55 32.41 24.09
CA ASP A 198 15.38 32.41 25.55
C ASP A 198 16.34 31.45 26.27
N ARG A 199 16.91 31.92 27.39
CA ARG A 199 17.62 31.05 28.34
C ARG A 199 16.59 30.30 29.21
N LYS A 200 16.73 28.98 29.28
CA LYS A 200 15.89 28.05 30.04
C LYS A 200 16.76 27.05 30.78
N HIS A 201 16.23 26.42 31.82
CA HIS A 201 16.97 25.36 32.51
C HIS A 201 17.15 24.16 31.58
N PHE A 202 18.29 23.45 31.65
CA PHE A 202 18.56 22.32 30.74
C PHE A 202 17.46 21.23 30.81
N ALA A 203 16.77 21.08 31.95
CA ALA A 203 15.65 20.16 32.14
C ALA A 203 14.33 20.59 31.46
N GLU A 204 14.21 21.83 31.01
CA GLU A 204 13.08 22.30 30.21
C GLU A 204 13.30 22.18 28.69
N LEU A 205 14.53 21.81 28.29
CA LEU A 205 14.99 21.79 26.92
C LEU A 205 15.00 20.38 26.35
N ALA A 206 14.08 20.13 25.41
CA ALA A 206 14.08 18.94 24.58
C ALA A 206 15.24 18.98 23.58
N ARG A 207 15.96 17.86 23.42
CA ARG A 207 17.05 17.75 22.45
C ARG A 207 16.60 16.96 21.23
N ALA A 208 16.72 17.57 20.05
CA ALA A 208 16.44 16.89 18.78
C ALA A 208 17.65 16.02 18.34
N PRO A 209 17.49 15.05 17.42
CA PRO A 209 18.59 14.19 16.96
C PRO A 209 19.79 14.94 16.36
N CYS A 210 19.54 16.15 15.86
CA CYS A 210 20.52 17.12 15.38
C CYS A 210 21.34 17.80 16.49
N ARG A 211 21.16 17.42 17.77
CA ARG A 211 21.67 18.01 19.02
C ARG A 211 21.16 19.40 19.42
N HIS A 212 20.45 20.12 18.54
CA HIS A 212 19.78 21.39 18.89
C HIS A 212 18.73 21.24 20.00
N GLU A 213 18.61 22.26 20.85
CA GLU A 213 17.77 22.24 22.06
C GLU A 213 16.58 23.23 21.97
N TYR A 214 15.39 22.76 22.30
CA TYR A 214 14.11 23.48 22.16
C TYR A 214 13.33 23.49 23.48
N CYS A 215 12.84 24.66 23.92
CA CYS A 215 11.97 24.73 25.09
C CYS A 215 10.57 24.16 24.78
N ARG A 216 9.89 23.68 25.83
CA ARG A 216 8.55 23.05 25.76
C ARG A 216 7.59 23.77 24.81
N GLY A 217 7.41 25.08 24.98
CA GLY A 217 6.50 25.90 24.17
C GLY A 217 6.95 26.17 22.72
N CYS A 218 8.23 26.01 22.39
CA CYS A 218 8.71 26.05 21.00
C CYS A 218 8.55 24.68 20.34
N LEU A 219 8.84 23.60 21.06
CA LEU A 219 8.66 22.23 20.60
C LEU A 219 7.17 21.91 20.34
N GLY A 220 6.28 22.29 21.26
CA GLY A 220 4.83 22.15 21.10
C GLY A 220 4.34 22.79 19.80
N ARG A 221 4.66 24.07 19.57
CA ARG A 221 4.34 24.80 18.32
C ARG A 221 4.90 24.12 17.07
N LEU A 222 6.09 23.52 17.13
CA LEU A 222 6.66 22.78 16.00
C LEU A 222 5.86 21.51 15.67
N PHE A 223 5.39 20.78 16.68
CA PHE A 223 4.50 19.63 16.52
C PHE A 223 3.10 20.04 16.05
N GLU A 224 2.57 21.17 16.53
CA GLU A 224 1.25 21.68 16.11
C GLU A 224 1.25 22.20 14.66
N ASN A 225 2.28 22.94 14.25
CA ASN A 225 2.41 23.39 12.85
C ASN A 225 2.48 22.19 11.89
N ALA A 226 3.17 21.11 12.27
CA ALA A 226 3.23 19.86 11.52
C ALA A 226 1.91 19.05 11.53
N MET A 227 0.90 19.42 12.33
CA MET A 227 -0.46 18.86 12.24
C MET A 227 -1.38 19.64 11.29
N VAL A 228 -1.03 20.89 10.99
CA VAL A 228 -1.81 21.80 10.13
C VAL A 228 -1.28 21.79 8.70
N ASP A 229 0.04 21.87 8.53
CA ASP A 229 0.72 21.86 7.23
C ASP A 229 1.42 20.52 7.00
N GLU A 230 0.93 19.74 6.04
CA GLU A 230 1.48 18.45 5.65
C GLU A 230 2.93 18.56 5.12
N THR A 231 3.32 19.70 4.53
CA THR A 231 4.70 19.90 4.07
C THR A 231 5.69 19.98 5.24
N LEU A 232 5.22 20.40 6.42
CA LEU A 232 5.99 20.43 7.66
C LEU A 232 5.97 19.08 8.41
N PHE A 233 5.17 18.11 7.96
CA PHE A 233 5.12 16.77 8.54
C PHE A 233 6.18 15.82 7.94
N PRO A 234 6.79 14.90 8.72
CA PRO A 234 6.91 14.95 10.18
C PRO A 234 7.76 16.17 10.61
N PRO A 235 7.62 16.69 11.84
CA PRO A 235 8.39 17.83 12.32
C PRO A 235 9.90 17.53 12.28
N ARG A 236 10.71 18.49 11.85
CA ARG A 236 12.15 18.30 11.55
C ARG A 236 13.03 19.37 12.18
N CYS A 237 14.22 18.95 12.62
CA CYS A 237 15.38 19.80 12.86
C CYS A 237 16.48 19.43 11.84
N CYS A 238 17.11 20.41 11.18
CA CYS A 238 18.23 20.15 10.25
C CYS A 238 17.94 19.02 9.22
N LYS A 239 16.70 18.96 8.72
CA LYS A 239 16.14 17.90 7.85
C LYS A 239 15.95 16.52 8.48
N GLN A 240 16.43 16.28 9.71
CA GLN A 240 16.17 15.06 10.48
C GLN A 240 14.81 15.13 11.20
N PRO A 241 13.99 14.06 11.20
CA PRO A 241 12.71 14.05 11.90
C PRO A 241 12.90 14.03 13.42
N ILE A 242 12.05 14.74 14.16
CA ILE A 242 12.05 14.76 15.62
C ILE A 242 11.08 13.68 16.14
N PRO A 243 11.55 12.61 16.79
CA PRO A 243 10.71 11.50 17.19
C PRO A 243 9.82 11.86 18.39
N LEU A 244 8.50 11.70 18.25
CA LEU A 244 7.52 11.98 19.31
C LEU A 244 7.88 11.28 20.63
N HIS A 245 8.25 9.99 20.59
CA HIS A 245 8.40 9.16 21.78
C HIS A 245 9.50 9.63 22.73
N GLN A 246 10.64 10.10 22.21
CA GLN A 246 11.74 10.69 22.99
C GLN A 246 11.38 12.06 23.58
N ASN A 247 10.31 12.69 23.07
CA ASN A 247 9.93 14.07 23.36
C ASN A 247 8.63 14.21 24.16
N LEU A 248 7.97 13.09 24.53
CA LEU A 248 6.70 13.10 25.27
C LEU A 248 6.78 13.87 26.60
N VAL A 249 7.91 13.79 27.30
CA VAL A 249 8.16 14.49 28.58
C VAL A 249 8.15 16.01 28.40
N PHE A 250 8.39 16.52 27.20
CA PHE A 250 8.49 17.95 26.86
C PHE A 250 7.28 18.49 26.08
N LEU A 251 6.26 17.66 25.83
CA LEU A 251 5.06 17.98 25.06
C LEU A 251 3.80 17.82 25.90
N ASP A 252 2.79 18.64 25.64
CA ASP A 252 1.48 18.48 26.27
C ASP A 252 0.79 17.18 25.82
N ALA A 253 0.16 16.49 26.76
CA ALA A 253 -0.49 15.20 26.51
C ALA A 253 -1.58 15.30 25.42
N ASP A 254 -2.23 16.46 25.28
CA ASP A 254 -3.19 16.74 24.23
C ASP A 254 -2.54 16.89 22.84
N VAL A 255 -1.47 17.68 22.73
CA VAL A 255 -0.68 17.84 21.49
C VAL A 255 -0.15 16.48 21.04
N ALA A 256 0.40 15.68 21.96
CA ALA A 256 0.86 14.33 21.68
C ALA A 256 -0.28 13.39 21.22
N ARG A 257 -1.49 13.52 21.78
CA ARG A 257 -2.67 12.73 21.37
C ARG A 257 -3.14 13.10 19.97
N ARG A 258 -3.31 14.40 19.70
CA ARG A 258 -3.67 14.94 18.37
C ARG A 258 -2.63 14.53 17.31
N PHE A 259 -1.35 14.64 17.64
CA PHE A 259 -0.26 14.31 16.72
C PHE A 259 -0.24 12.82 16.34
N ARG A 260 -0.52 11.91 17.27
CA ARG A 260 -0.66 10.47 16.94
C ARG A 260 -1.79 10.22 15.95
N GLY A 261 -2.93 10.88 16.10
CA GLY A 261 -4.03 10.81 15.14
C GLY A 261 -3.64 11.35 13.76
N LYS A 262 -3.05 12.55 13.70
CA LYS A 262 -2.56 13.16 12.47
C LYS A 262 -1.43 12.38 11.80
N ALA A 263 -0.58 11.69 12.56
CA ALA A 263 0.44 10.81 12.01
C ALA A 263 -0.15 9.59 11.27
N VAL A 264 -1.22 8.98 11.80
CA VAL A 264 -1.93 7.89 11.10
C VAL A 264 -2.67 8.43 9.87
N GLU A 265 -3.28 9.60 9.96
CA GLU A 265 -3.88 10.29 8.80
C GLU A 265 -2.84 10.51 7.69
N PHE A 266 -1.76 11.22 8.00
CA PHE A 266 -0.77 11.64 7.01
C PHE A 266 0.07 10.47 6.44
N SER A 267 0.33 9.42 7.23
CA SER A 267 0.99 8.21 6.72
C SER A 267 0.08 7.29 5.90
N THR A 268 -1.26 7.44 5.97
CA THR A 268 -2.20 6.60 5.20
C THR A 268 -2.20 7.00 3.71
N PRO A 269 -1.86 6.09 2.76
CA PRO A 269 -2.06 6.34 1.33
C PRO A 269 -3.55 6.33 0.99
N ASN A 270 -3.96 7.11 -0.02
CA ASN A 270 -5.36 7.20 -0.48
C ASN A 270 -6.39 7.46 0.65
N ARG A 271 -6.06 8.41 1.54
CA ARG A 271 -6.88 8.82 2.70
C ARG A 271 -8.36 8.97 2.33
N THR A 272 -9.21 8.31 3.10
CA THR A 272 -10.67 8.45 3.04
C THR A 272 -11.13 9.29 4.22
N TYR A 273 -11.88 10.35 3.92
CA TYR A 273 -12.55 11.22 4.90
C TYR A 273 -14.05 10.94 4.84
N CYS A 274 -14.80 11.24 5.89
CA CYS A 274 -16.25 11.06 5.88
C CYS A 274 -16.90 11.97 4.81
N HIS A 275 -17.77 11.41 3.96
CA HIS A 275 -18.50 12.17 2.94
C HIS A 275 -19.56 13.12 3.52
N ASP A 276 -19.98 12.95 4.77
CA ASP A 276 -20.88 13.89 5.44
C ASP A 276 -20.18 15.24 5.59
N GLY A 277 -20.72 16.24 4.90
CA GLY A 277 -20.19 17.61 4.87
C GLY A 277 -20.14 18.30 6.24
N ARG A 278 -20.83 17.78 7.27
CA ARG A 278 -20.76 18.24 8.67
C ARG A 278 -19.69 17.54 9.50
N CYS A 279 -19.38 16.28 9.20
CA CYS A 279 -18.38 15.49 9.94
C CYS A 279 -16.99 15.64 9.31
N ARG A 280 -16.82 15.25 8.04
CA ARG A 280 -15.55 15.28 7.29
C ARG A 280 -14.34 14.59 7.95
N ALA A 281 -14.52 13.90 9.08
CA ALA A 281 -13.43 13.30 9.83
C ALA A 281 -12.67 12.24 9.03
N PHE A 282 -11.36 12.11 9.29
CA PHE A 282 -10.53 11.06 8.72
C PHE A 282 -11.01 9.68 9.19
N VAL A 283 -11.14 8.73 8.26
CA VAL A 283 -11.54 7.36 8.57
C VAL A 283 -10.32 6.43 8.40
N PRO A 284 -9.76 5.88 9.48
CA PRO A 284 -8.55 5.07 9.40
C PRO A 284 -8.80 3.72 8.71
N PRO A 285 -7.77 3.11 8.06
CA PRO A 285 -7.91 1.84 7.34
C PRO A 285 -8.49 0.68 8.16
N SER A 286 -8.31 0.67 9.49
CA SER A 286 -8.91 -0.31 10.39
C SER A 286 -10.44 -0.24 10.52
N ARG A 287 -11.08 0.77 9.88
CA ARG A 287 -12.53 0.92 9.76
C ARG A 287 -13.02 0.72 8.31
N TYR A 288 -12.19 0.15 7.44
CA TYR A 288 -12.60 -0.23 6.09
C TYR A 288 -13.29 -1.60 6.14
N VAL A 289 -14.42 -1.70 5.45
CA VAL A 289 -15.38 -2.80 5.51
C VAL A 289 -15.61 -3.32 4.09
N HIS A 290 -15.41 -4.62 3.97
CA HIS A 290 -15.69 -5.41 2.77
C HIS A 290 -16.88 -6.34 3.10
N ASP A 291 -18.10 -5.84 2.97
CA ASP A 291 -19.32 -6.63 3.17
C ASP A 291 -19.38 -7.74 2.10
N ALA A 292 -19.02 -8.97 2.46
CA ALA A 292 -18.69 -10.04 1.52
C ALA A 292 -19.79 -11.11 1.34
N GLU A 293 -20.95 -10.95 1.98
CA GLU A 293 -21.92 -12.03 2.19
C GLU A 293 -22.94 -12.21 1.03
N ASP A 294 -23.08 -11.21 0.13
CA ASP A 294 -24.16 -11.11 -0.87
C ASP A 294 -23.69 -11.25 -2.33
N GLY A 295 -22.74 -12.14 -2.62
CA GLY A 295 -22.43 -12.66 -3.98
C GLY A 295 -22.07 -11.63 -5.06
N GLY A 296 -21.73 -10.39 -4.68
CA GLY A 296 -21.61 -9.26 -5.58
C GLY A 296 -20.55 -8.26 -5.11
N SER A 297 -19.88 -7.61 -6.06
CA SER A 297 -18.84 -6.62 -5.73
C SER A 297 -19.45 -5.37 -5.10
N VAL A 298 -19.48 -5.33 -3.77
CA VAL A 298 -19.67 -4.10 -3.00
C VAL A 298 -18.36 -3.33 -3.03
N ALA A 299 -18.36 -2.12 -3.59
CA ALA A 299 -17.19 -1.25 -3.57
C ALA A 299 -16.72 -1.02 -2.12
N ALA A 300 -15.41 -1.08 -1.86
CA ALA A 300 -14.88 -0.99 -0.51
C ALA A 300 -15.37 0.28 0.22
N THR A 301 -15.89 0.12 1.43
CA THR A 301 -16.46 1.23 2.21
C THR A 301 -15.70 1.49 3.50
N ALA A 302 -15.58 2.75 3.89
CA ALA A 302 -15.04 3.16 5.19
C ALA A 302 -16.21 3.59 6.09
N ARG A 303 -16.36 2.98 7.27
CA ARG A 303 -17.35 3.39 8.27
C ARG A 303 -16.74 4.44 9.19
N CYS A 304 -17.28 5.66 9.18
CA CYS A 304 -16.83 6.73 10.07
C CYS A 304 -17.04 6.34 11.55
N GLY A 305 -16.07 6.66 12.40
CA GLY A 305 -16.13 6.39 13.84
C GLY A 305 -17.00 7.36 14.64
N GLU A 306 -17.21 8.58 14.12
CA GLU A 306 -17.94 9.65 14.82
C GLU A 306 -19.44 9.63 14.50
N CYS A 307 -19.80 9.74 13.21
CA CYS A 307 -21.20 9.79 12.76
C CYS A 307 -21.74 8.45 12.26
N GLY A 308 -20.91 7.39 12.23
CA GLY A 308 -21.30 6.06 11.73
C GLY A 308 -21.51 5.94 10.21
N ALA A 309 -21.48 7.04 9.46
CA ALA A 309 -21.76 7.08 8.02
C ALA A 309 -20.75 6.26 7.20
N ARG A 310 -21.23 5.60 6.15
CA ARG A 310 -20.42 4.78 5.23
C ARG A 310 -20.01 5.58 4.00
N THR A 311 -18.71 5.61 3.70
CA THR A 311 -18.12 6.34 2.57
C THR A 311 -17.43 5.36 1.62
N CYS A 312 -17.58 5.49 0.31
CA CYS A 312 -16.83 4.66 -0.65
C CYS A 312 -15.36 5.10 -0.69
N THR A 313 -14.40 4.18 -0.55
CA THR A 313 -12.96 4.54 -0.55
C THR A 313 -12.45 4.96 -1.92
N ALA A 314 -13.10 4.53 -3.01
CA ALA A 314 -12.71 4.87 -4.38
C ALA A 314 -13.10 6.31 -4.78
N CYS A 315 -14.40 6.67 -4.70
CA CYS A 315 -14.86 8.02 -5.06
C CYS A 315 -14.89 9.02 -3.90
N LYS A 316 -14.69 8.57 -2.65
CA LYS A 316 -14.78 9.38 -1.41
C LYS A 316 -16.17 10.00 -1.16
N GLY A 317 -17.19 9.59 -1.93
CA GLY A 317 -18.60 9.94 -1.74
C GLY A 317 -19.37 8.92 -0.90
N ALA A 318 -20.68 9.09 -0.80
CA ALA A 318 -21.56 8.16 -0.10
C ALA A 318 -21.41 6.72 -0.59
N ALA A 319 -21.50 5.75 0.31
CA ALA A 319 -21.46 4.34 -0.06
C ALA A 319 -22.62 3.95 -0.99
N HIS A 320 -22.31 3.19 -2.03
CA HIS A 320 -23.25 2.70 -3.05
C HIS A 320 -23.07 1.19 -3.24
N ARG A 321 -24.05 0.53 -3.89
CA ARG A 321 -23.93 -0.88 -4.32
C ARG A 321 -23.36 -0.96 -5.75
N GLY A 322 -22.63 -2.02 -6.05
CA GLY A 322 -22.00 -2.24 -7.37
C GLY A 322 -20.80 -1.32 -7.64
N ASP A 323 -20.44 -1.24 -8.92
CA ASP A 323 -19.27 -0.48 -9.41
C ASP A 323 -19.26 0.98 -8.95
N CYS A 324 -18.05 1.53 -8.78
CA CYS A 324 -17.88 2.95 -8.54
C CYS A 324 -18.18 3.76 -9.82
N PRO A 325 -19.18 4.68 -9.82
CA PRO A 325 -19.51 5.49 -10.99
C PRO A 325 -18.46 6.57 -11.30
N HIS A 326 -17.54 6.83 -10.36
CA HIS A 326 -16.45 7.80 -10.49
C HIS A 326 -15.06 7.14 -10.56
N ASP A 327 -14.97 5.81 -10.61
CA ASP A 327 -13.72 5.12 -10.92
C ASP A 327 -13.46 5.20 -12.43
N VAL A 328 -12.70 6.21 -12.83
CA VAL A 328 -12.40 6.51 -14.24
C VAL A 328 -11.70 5.34 -14.93
N GLN A 329 -10.87 4.56 -14.22
CA GLN A 329 -10.13 3.43 -14.77
C GLN A 329 -11.08 2.25 -15.03
N LEU A 330 -11.94 1.91 -14.08
CA LEU A 330 -13.00 0.92 -14.26
C LEU A 330 -13.98 1.33 -15.38
N GLN A 331 -14.35 2.61 -15.46
CA GLN A 331 -15.21 3.15 -16.54
C GLN A 331 -14.50 3.24 -17.90
N GLN A 332 -13.17 3.18 -17.96
CA GLN A 332 -12.41 2.99 -19.22
C GLN A 332 -12.42 1.51 -19.62
N VAL A 333 -12.15 0.59 -18.69
CA VAL A 333 -12.20 -0.87 -18.94
C VAL A 333 -13.62 -1.32 -19.35
N ILE A 334 -14.68 -0.78 -18.73
CA ILE A 334 -16.07 -1.06 -19.10
C ILE A 334 -16.42 -0.52 -20.50
N ARG A 335 -15.82 0.60 -20.95
CA ARG A 335 -16.00 1.11 -22.31
C ARG A 335 -15.29 0.24 -23.33
N LEU A 336 -14.00 -0.04 -23.12
CA LEU A 336 -13.23 -0.94 -23.98
C LEU A 336 -13.88 -2.33 -24.07
N ALA A 337 -14.39 -2.86 -22.96
CA ALA A 337 -15.14 -4.12 -22.95
C ALA A 337 -16.39 -4.08 -23.85
N ARG A 338 -17.13 -2.97 -23.88
CA ARG A 338 -18.29 -2.82 -24.78
C ARG A 338 -17.87 -2.66 -26.25
N GLU A 339 -16.77 -1.95 -26.51
CA GLU A 339 -16.22 -1.74 -27.85
C GLU A 339 -15.66 -3.04 -28.46
N GLN A 340 -15.03 -3.89 -27.64
CA GLN A 340 -14.53 -5.22 -28.03
C GLN A 340 -15.56 -6.34 -27.85
N GLY A 341 -16.78 -6.03 -27.42
CA GLY A 341 -17.85 -7.02 -27.19
C GLY A 341 -17.57 -8.02 -26.06
N TRP A 342 -16.65 -7.74 -25.13
CA TRP A 342 -16.35 -8.54 -23.94
C TRP A 342 -17.53 -8.57 -22.95
N GLN A 343 -17.88 -9.76 -22.45
CA GLN A 343 -18.93 -9.95 -21.45
C GLN A 343 -18.37 -10.00 -20.02
N ARG A 344 -19.13 -9.53 -19.04
CA ARG A 344 -18.74 -9.57 -17.63
C ARG A 344 -19.40 -10.73 -16.90
N CYS A 345 -18.60 -11.54 -16.19
CA CYS A 345 -19.12 -12.62 -15.35
C CYS A 345 -19.90 -12.03 -14.16
N ARG A 346 -21.20 -12.36 -14.03
CA ARG A 346 -22.06 -11.82 -12.95
C ARG A 346 -21.72 -12.33 -11.54
N ASN A 347 -20.84 -13.33 -11.40
CA ASN A 347 -20.42 -13.88 -10.10
C ASN A 347 -19.13 -13.22 -9.58
N CYS A 348 -18.03 -13.30 -10.33
CA CYS A 348 -16.74 -12.71 -9.92
C CYS A 348 -16.43 -11.33 -10.53
N TRP A 349 -17.32 -10.80 -11.36
CA TRP A 349 -17.23 -9.47 -11.97
C TRP A 349 -16.01 -9.21 -12.87
N GLY A 350 -15.23 -10.26 -13.20
CA GLY A 350 -14.18 -10.22 -14.21
C GLY A 350 -14.74 -10.14 -15.63
N MET A 351 -13.99 -9.48 -16.52
CA MET A 351 -14.26 -9.47 -17.96
C MET A 351 -13.85 -10.79 -18.60
N VAL A 352 -14.61 -11.24 -19.60
CA VAL A 352 -14.42 -12.46 -20.37
C VAL A 352 -14.59 -12.11 -21.85
N GLU A 353 -13.64 -12.52 -22.66
CA GLU A 353 -13.67 -12.43 -24.12
C GLU A 353 -14.14 -13.77 -24.71
N LEU A 354 -14.91 -13.74 -25.81
CA LEU A 354 -15.33 -14.93 -26.55
C LEU A 354 -14.85 -14.87 -28.00
N ASN A 355 -13.65 -15.42 -28.21
CA ASN A 355 -13.02 -15.47 -29.53
C ASN A 355 -13.71 -16.48 -30.47
N MET A 356 -14.16 -17.64 -29.96
CA MET A 356 -14.67 -18.74 -30.79
C MET A 356 -15.70 -19.60 -30.06
N GLY A 357 -16.64 -20.19 -30.80
CA GLY A 357 -17.58 -21.18 -30.28
C GLY A 357 -18.93 -20.60 -29.84
N CYS A 358 -19.69 -21.45 -29.13
CA CYS A 358 -21.07 -21.16 -28.72
C CYS A 358 -21.14 -20.15 -27.56
N ASN A 359 -22.33 -19.60 -27.32
CA ASN A 359 -22.56 -18.58 -26.30
C ASN A 359 -22.62 -19.13 -24.86
N HIS A 360 -22.27 -20.40 -24.61
CA HIS A 360 -22.11 -20.99 -23.27
C HIS A 360 -20.70 -20.74 -22.74
N MET A 361 -20.59 -20.01 -21.63
CA MET A 361 -19.31 -19.64 -21.03
C MET A 361 -19.16 -20.19 -19.62
N THR A 362 -18.00 -20.76 -19.32
CA THR A 362 -17.58 -21.10 -17.95
C THR A 362 -16.49 -20.12 -17.53
N CYS A 363 -16.78 -19.27 -16.54
CA CYS A 363 -15.78 -18.34 -16.02
C CYS A 363 -14.72 -19.08 -15.18
N ARG A 364 -13.53 -18.50 -15.01
CA ARG A 364 -12.45 -19.01 -14.13
C ARG A 364 -12.87 -19.19 -12.66
N CYS A 365 -14.02 -18.64 -12.23
CA CYS A 365 -14.63 -18.87 -10.92
C CYS A 365 -15.67 -20.01 -10.89
N GLY A 366 -15.75 -20.85 -11.93
CA GLY A 366 -16.71 -21.95 -12.07
C GLY A 366 -18.14 -21.54 -12.47
N PHE A 367 -18.46 -20.23 -12.50
CA PHE A 367 -19.81 -19.77 -12.87
C PHE A 367 -20.08 -19.93 -14.37
N GLN A 368 -21.16 -20.65 -14.70
CA GLN A 368 -21.61 -20.84 -16.08
C GLN A 368 -22.69 -19.83 -16.49
N PHE A 369 -22.48 -19.13 -17.60
CA PHE A 369 -23.31 -18.02 -18.07
C PHE A 369 -23.46 -17.97 -19.59
N CYS A 370 -24.44 -17.22 -20.09
CA CYS A 370 -24.61 -16.90 -21.49
C CYS A 370 -23.81 -15.65 -21.87
N TYR A 371 -22.96 -15.73 -22.90
CA TYR A 371 -22.12 -14.59 -23.32
C TYR A 371 -22.93 -13.38 -23.80
N VAL A 372 -24.10 -13.59 -24.42
CA VAL A 372 -24.93 -12.50 -24.97
C VAL A 372 -25.49 -11.59 -23.87
N CYS A 373 -25.93 -12.15 -22.73
CA CYS A 373 -26.64 -11.40 -21.69
C CYS A 373 -26.00 -11.44 -20.29
N GLY A 374 -25.00 -12.29 -20.05
CA GLY A 374 -24.36 -12.49 -18.74
C GLY A 374 -25.18 -13.30 -17.72
N SER A 375 -26.43 -13.67 -18.03
CA SER A 375 -27.29 -14.48 -17.16
C SER A 375 -26.77 -15.92 -17.02
N ARG A 376 -27.15 -16.63 -15.96
CA ARG A 376 -26.79 -18.05 -15.74
C ARG A 376 -27.17 -18.91 -16.96
N TRP A 377 -26.34 -19.90 -17.27
CA TRP A 377 -26.56 -20.75 -18.45
C TRP A 377 -27.94 -21.44 -18.41
N LYS A 378 -28.59 -21.51 -19.59
CA LYS A 378 -29.96 -22.02 -19.80
C LYS A 378 -31.07 -21.32 -18.98
N THR A 379 -30.85 -20.11 -18.44
CA THR A 379 -31.90 -19.25 -17.84
C THR A 379 -32.31 -18.05 -18.72
N CYS A 380 -32.02 -18.10 -20.02
CA CYS A 380 -32.29 -17.04 -21.00
C CYS A 380 -32.73 -17.65 -22.34
N GLN A 381 -33.46 -16.87 -23.14
CA GLN A 381 -33.90 -17.26 -24.50
C GLN A 381 -32.91 -16.81 -25.60
N CYS A 382 -31.68 -16.41 -25.22
CA CYS A 382 -30.64 -16.07 -26.19
C CYS A 382 -30.23 -17.31 -27.00
N GLU A 383 -29.96 -17.11 -28.29
CA GLU A 383 -29.49 -18.16 -29.17
C GLU A 383 -28.15 -18.74 -28.68
N GLN A 384 -28.00 -20.05 -28.81
CA GLN A 384 -26.78 -20.76 -28.42
C GLN A 384 -25.58 -20.39 -29.31
N TRP A 385 -25.84 -19.83 -30.49
CA TRP A 385 -24.85 -19.54 -31.52
C TRP A 385 -24.91 -18.08 -31.97
N ASP A 386 -23.85 -17.66 -32.63
CA ASP A 386 -23.82 -16.49 -33.50
C ASP A 386 -23.49 -17.03 -34.90
N GLU A 387 -24.40 -16.88 -35.85
CA GLU A 387 -24.25 -17.46 -37.20
C GLU A 387 -23.01 -16.92 -37.92
N ARG A 388 -22.65 -15.66 -37.68
CA ARG A 388 -21.47 -15.03 -38.29
C ARG A 388 -20.19 -15.60 -37.71
N ARG A 389 -20.07 -15.71 -36.38
CA ARG A 389 -18.91 -16.35 -35.74
C ARG A 389 -18.75 -17.81 -36.20
N LEU A 390 -19.86 -18.51 -36.43
CA LEU A 390 -19.87 -19.89 -36.93
C LEU A 390 -19.39 -19.97 -38.39
N LEU A 391 -19.87 -19.08 -39.27
CA LEU A 391 -19.40 -18.92 -40.66
C LEU A 391 -17.92 -18.56 -40.72
N GLU A 392 -17.52 -17.49 -40.03
CA GLU A 392 -16.14 -16.96 -39.99
C GLU A 392 -15.17 -18.05 -39.50
N ARG A 393 -15.56 -18.87 -38.51
CA ARG A 393 -14.74 -20.00 -38.04
C ARG A 393 -14.70 -21.17 -39.03
N ALA A 394 -15.79 -21.48 -39.72
CA ALA A 394 -15.81 -22.50 -40.76
C ALA A 394 -14.94 -22.12 -41.98
N GLU A 395 -14.94 -20.84 -42.39
CA GLU A 395 -14.06 -20.32 -43.43
C GLU A 395 -12.57 -20.38 -43.04
N GLN A 396 -12.22 -20.04 -41.79
CA GLN A 396 -10.86 -20.20 -41.27
C GLN A 396 -10.37 -21.65 -41.37
N ILE A 397 -11.25 -22.63 -41.11
CA ILE A 397 -10.90 -24.05 -41.16
C ILE A 397 -10.77 -24.55 -42.61
N ASP A 398 -11.66 -24.14 -43.54
CA ASP A 398 -11.52 -24.44 -44.99
C ASP A 398 -10.19 -23.91 -45.54
N ALA A 399 -9.84 -22.66 -45.25
CA ALA A 399 -8.57 -22.07 -45.68
C ALA A 399 -7.37 -22.85 -45.12
N ARG A 400 -7.32 -23.03 -43.79
CA ARG A 400 -6.22 -23.68 -43.06
C ARG A 400 -5.94 -25.13 -43.49
N ASP A 401 -6.96 -25.87 -43.92
CA ASP A 401 -6.81 -27.23 -44.44
C ASP A 401 -6.59 -27.30 -45.96
N ARG A 402 -6.99 -26.27 -46.72
CA ARG A 402 -6.60 -26.13 -48.14
C ARG A 402 -5.14 -25.75 -48.33
N ASP A 403 -4.59 -24.94 -47.44
CA ASP A 403 -3.15 -24.64 -47.41
C ASP A 403 -2.34 -25.91 -47.13
N ARG A 404 -2.79 -26.74 -46.16
CA ARG A 404 -2.22 -28.08 -45.94
C ARG A 404 -2.30 -28.95 -47.20
N ASP A 405 -3.47 -29.02 -47.85
CA ASP A 405 -3.66 -29.84 -49.05
C ASP A 405 -2.90 -29.30 -50.28
N ARG A 406 -2.28 -28.12 -50.17
CA ARG A 406 -1.29 -27.59 -51.11
C ARG A 406 0.13 -28.00 -50.70
N ASP A 407 0.53 -27.74 -49.45
CA ASP A 407 1.84 -28.13 -48.91
C ASP A 407 2.10 -29.64 -49.09
N ASP A 408 1.10 -30.50 -48.79
CA ASP A 408 1.19 -31.96 -48.95
C ASP A 408 1.27 -32.41 -50.43
N ARG A 409 0.88 -31.56 -51.40
CA ARG A 409 1.04 -31.82 -52.85
C ARG A 409 2.39 -31.33 -53.35
N ASP A 410 2.79 -30.12 -52.98
CA ASP A 410 4.06 -29.52 -53.36
C ASP A 410 5.26 -30.27 -52.71
N ALA A 411 5.02 -31.05 -51.64
CA ALA A 411 5.96 -31.98 -51.03
C ALA A 411 5.93 -33.42 -51.61
N ALA A 412 5.05 -33.75 -52.56
CA ALA A 412 4.99 -35.08 -53.16
C ALA A 412 6.12 -35.27 -54.22
N PRO A 413 6.88 -36.37 -54.19
CA PRO A 413 8.01 -36.55 -55.10
C PRO A 413 7.56 -36.76 -56.55
N ALA A 414 8.26 -36.12 -57.49
CA ALA A 414 8.01 -36.19 -58.93
C ALA A 414 8.38 -37.57 -59.53
N ALA A 415 7.56 -38.59 -59.25
CA ALA A 415 7.82 -39.99 -59.59
C ALA A 415 6.90 -40.53 -60.71
N ALA A 416 6.65 -39.73 -61.75
CA ALA A 416 5.81 -40.12 -62.89
C ALA A 416 6.19 -39.40 -64.22
N ALA A 417 7.48 -39.32 -64.54
CA ALA A 417 7.92 -38.89 -65.86
C ALA A 417 8.04 -40.09 -66.83
N PRO A 418 7.28 -40.15 -67.93
CA PRO A 418 7.56 -41.09 -69.04
C PRO A 418 8.86 -40.69 -69.74
N MET A 419 9.57 -41.66 -70.30
CA MET A 419 10.87 -41.44 -70.94
C MET A 419 10.79 -40.51 -72.16
N GLU A 420 11.76 -39.60 -72.30
CA GLU A 420 11.97 -38.82 -73.51
C GLU A 420 12.39 -39.74 -74.68
N VAL A 421 11.80 -39.52 -75.86
CA VAL A 421 12.30 -40.08 -77.12
C VAL A 421 13.06 -38.99 -77.84
N VAL A 422 14.40 -39.09 -77.83
CA VAL A 422 15.28 -38.12 -78.47
C VAL A 422 15.25 -38.28 -79.99
N VAL A 423 15.01 -37.18 -80.70
CA VAL A 423 15.30 -37.03 -82.14
C VAL A 423 16.11 -35.73 -82.30
N PRO A 424 17.26 -35.74 -82.99
CA PRO A 424 18.20 -34.62 -82.91
C PRO A 424 17.84 -33.45 -83.84
N ALA A 425 18.32 -32.26 -83.48
CA ALA A 425 18.25 -31.07 -84.32
C ALA A 425 19.52 -30.93 -85.18
N GLU A 426 19.35 -30.60 -86.45
CA GLU A 426 20.39 -29.99 -87.29
C GLU A 426 19.91 -28.63 -87.81
N ALA A 427 20.85 -27.74 -88.10
CA ALA A 427 20.57 -26.31 -88.30
C ALA A 427 20.80 -25.84 -89.75
N ALA A 428 20.05 -24.83 -90.15
CA ALA A 428 20.33 -24.00 -91.33
C ALA A 428 20.05 -22.53 -91.03
N VAL A 429 20.85 -21.62 -91.59
CA VAL A 429 20.81 -20.17 -91.35
C VAL A 429 20.18 -19.46 -92.55
N ALA A 430 19.56 -18.29 -92.32
CA ALA A 430 18.88 -17.47 -93.33
C ALA A 430 19.82 -16.90 -94.41
N PRO A 431 19.24 -16.43 -95.54
CA PRO A 431 19.02 -14.99 -95.74
C PRO A 431 17.53 -14.69 -96.10
N ARG A 432 16.96 -13.48 -95.99
CA ARG A 432 17.30 -12.14 -96.56
C ARG A 432 17.38 -12.14 -98.09
N GLU A 433 16.87 -11.16 -98.85
CA GLU A 433 15.92 -10.04 -98.59
C GLU A 433 14.74 -10.21 -99.61
N GLU A 434 13.86 -9.30 -100.06
CA GLU A 434 13.66 -7.83 -99.98
C GLU A 434 12.12 -7.55 -100.03
N ALA A 435 11.63 -6.41 -100.56
CA ALA A 435 10.19 -6.09 -100.70
C ALA A 435 9.86 -5.16 -101.88
N VAL A 436 8.70 -5.34 -102.53
CA VAL A 436 8.14 -4.46 -103.58
C VAL A 436 6.58 -4.52 -103.57
N PRO A 437 5.81 -3.63 -104.25
CA PRO A 437 5.00 -2.61 -103.57
C PRO A 437 3.47 -2.80 -103.79
N PRO A 438 2.57 -1.94 -103.23
CA PRO A 438 1.13 -2.20 -103.25
C PRO A 438 0.45 -1.88 -104.60
N ALA A 439 -0.72 -2.47 -104.82
CA ALA A 439 -1.64 -2.15 -105.90
C ALA A 439 -2.97 -1.63 -105.33
N GLU A 440 -3.40 -0.44 -105.78
CA GLU A 440 -4.70 0.15 -105.45
C GLU A 440 -5.78 -0.28 -106.51
N PRO A 441 -7.03 0.25 -106.52
CA PRO A 441 -8.12 -0.51 -105.94
C PRO A 441 -9.26 -0.77 -106.93
N THR A 442 -9.56 -2.05 -107.19
CA THR A 442 -10.74 -2.43 -107.99
C THR A 442 -12.03 -2.33 -107.16
N VAL A 443 -12.69 -1.18 -107.25
CA VAL A 443 -14.00 -0.94 -106.63
C VAL A 443 -15.04 -1.91 -107.20
N VAL A 444 -15.35 -2.95 -106.45
CA VAL A 444 -16.55 -3.77 -106.62
C VAL A 444 -17.43 -3.58 -105.40
N ARG A 445 -18.51 -2.79 -105.55
CA ARG A 445 -19.54 -2.68 -104.51
C ARG A 445 -20.28 -4.01 -104.44
N ARG A 446 -19.92 -4.87 -103.48
CA ARG A 446 -20.80 -5.91 -102.96
C ARG A 446 -21.39 -5.40 -101.65
N GLU A 447 -22.71 -5.37 -101.61
CA GLU A 447 -23.47 -4.89 -100.47
C GLU A 447 -23.34 -5.86 -99.29
N ASP A 448 -23.39 -5.34 -98.08
CA ASP A 448 -23.28 -6.11 -96.84
C ASP A 448 -24.47 -7.07 -96.68
N VAL A 449 -24.29 -8.31 -97.15
CA VAL A 449 -25.17 -9.45 -96.82
C VAL A 449 -24.44 -10.38 -95.87
N VAL A 450 -24.05 -9.82 -94.71
CA VAL A 450 -23.82 -10.64 -93.51
C VAL A 450 -25.18 -11.21 -93.13
N LEU A 451 -25.42 -12.49 -93.46
CA LEU A 451 -26.64 -13.17 -93.08
C LEU A 451 -26.72 -13.17 -91.54
N PRO A 452 -27.85 -12.75 -90.93
CA PRO A 452 -27.93 -12.52 -89.48
C PRO A 452 -27.77 -13.79 -88.64
N ALA A 453 -27.70 -14.97 -89.27
CA ALA A 453 -27.34 -16.22 -88.63
C ALA A 453 -25.90 -16.21 -88.05
N ASP A 454 -24.92 -15.65 -88.77
CA ASP A 454 -23.50 -15.83 -88.41
C ASP A 454 -23.06 -14.91 -87.27
N ALA A 455 -23.56 -13.66 -87.23
CA ALA A 455 -23.33 -12.76 -86.10
C ALA A 455 -24.02 -13.27 -84.81
N ALA A 456 -25.24 -13.81 -84.94
CA ALA A 456 -25.95 -14.43 -83.82
C ALA A 456 -25.29 -15.75 -83.37
N LEU A 457 -24.68 -16.51 -84.29
CA LEU A 457 -23.90 -17.71 -83.95
C LEU A 457 -22.60 -17.32 -83.24
N ALA A 458 -21.87 -16.31 -83.72
CA ALA A 458 -20.65 -15.82 -83.09
C ALA A 458 -20.90 -15.34 -81.65
N ALA A 459 -21.92 -14.50 -81.44
CA ALA A 459 -22.30 -14.04 -80.10
C ALA A 459 -22.70 -15.20 -79.16
N ARG A 460 -23.39 -16.23 -79.69
CA ARG A 460 -23.73 -17.44 -78.91
C ARG A 460 -22.55 -18.36 -78.64
N VAL A 461 -21.52 -18.36 -79.49
CA VAL A 461 -20.25 -19.08 -79.24
C VAL A 461 -19.42 -18.33 -78.20
N GLU A 462 -19.36 -17.01 -78.26
CA GLU A 462 -18.70 -16.16 -77.24
C GLU A 462 -19.40 -16.31 -75.87
N GLU A 463 -20.73 -16.24 -75.83
CA GLU A 463 -21.50 -16.49 -74.61
C GLU A 463 -21.30 -17.93 -74.09
N ALA A 464 -21.30 -18.94 -74.97
CA ALA A 464 -21.05 -20.32 -74.57
C ALA A 464 -19.62 -20.54 -74.05
N LEU A 465 -18.61 -19.84 -74.58
CA LEU A 465 -17.24 -19.87 -74.07
C LEU A 465 -17.17 -19.22 -72.68
N LEU A 466 -17.75 -18.03 -72.49
CA LEU A 466 -17.83 -17.36 -71.19
C LEU A 466 -18.60 -18.19 -70.15
N GLN A 467 -19.67 -18.88 -70.56
CA GLN A 467 -20.40 -19.81 -69.70
C GLN A 467 -19.57 -21.07 -69.38
N ALA A 468 -18.80 -21.60 -70.34
CA ALA A 468 -17.90 -22.74 -70.15
C ALA A 468 -16.70 -22.42 -69.23
N GLU A 469 -16.17 -21.19 -69.27
CA GLU A 469 -15.13 -20.70 -68.34
C GLU A 469 -15.69 -20.38 -66.95
N ALA A 470 -16.95 -19.91 -66.86
CA ALA A 470 -17.62 -19.65 -65.59
C ALA A 470 -18.10 -20.93 -64.88
N ALA A 471 -18.42 -21.99 -65.62
CA ALA A 471 -18.88 -23.28 -65.08
C ALA A 471 -17.92 -23.91 -64.04
N PRO A 472 -16.61 -24.10 -64.30
CA PRO A 472 -15.69 -24.66 -63.32
C PRO A 472 -15.48 -23.74 -62.12
N ARG A 473 -15.54 -22.40 -62.29
CA ARG A 473 -15.48 -21.45 -61.17
C ARG A 473 -16.68 -21.63 -60.23
N ARG A 474 -17.90 -21.65 -60.78
CA ARG A 474 -19.15 -21.89 -60.02
C ARG A 474 -19.17 -23.26 -59.34
N GLN A 475 -18.59 -24.29 -59.98
CA GLN A 475 -18.45 -25.61 -59.37
C GLN A 475 -17.46 -25.61 -58.19
N LEU A 476 -16.33 -24.92 -58.30
CA LEU A 476 -15.35 -24.76 -57.22
C LEU A 476 -15.90 -23.92 -56.05
N GLU A 477 -16.67 -22.88 -56.35
CA GLU A 477 -17.38 -22.04 -55.37
C GLU A 477 -18.46 -22.84 -54.63
N GLY A 478 -19.31 -23.57 -55.35
CA GLY A 478 -20.31 -24.46 -54.76
C GLY A 478 -19.68 -25.58 -53.91
N ALA A 479 -18.58 -26.18 -54.38
CA ALA A 479 -17.82 -27.16 -53.61
C ALA A 479 -17.16 -26.55 -52.35
N ARG A 480 -16.81 -25.26 -52.36
CA ARG A 480 -16.35 -24.52 -51.16
C ARG A 480 -17.51 -24.28 -50.19
N GLY A 481 -18.66 -23.81 -50.68
CA GLY A 481 -19.86 -23.60 -49.86
C GLY A 481 -20.28 -24.87 -49.12
N ALA A 482 -20.39 -26.00 -49.84
CA ALA A 482 -20.76 -27.29 -49.25
C ALA A 482 -19.79 -27.78 -48.16
N ARG A 483 -18.49 -27.45 -48.24
CA ARG A 483 -17.52 -27.74 -47.16
C ARG A 483 -17.70 -26.81 -45.97
N ILE A 484 -17.93 -25.52 -46.20
CA ILE A 484 -18.18 -24.54 -45.12
C ILE A 484 -19.45 -24.94 -44.36
N GLU A 485 -20.55 -25.25 -45.04
CA GLU A 485 -21.79 -25.74 -44.43
C GLU A 485 -21.60 -27.03 -43.60
N MET A 486 -20.72 -27.94 -44.07
CA MET A 486 -20.39 -29.15 -43.34
C MET A 486 -19.60 -28.84 -42.07
N LEU A 487 -18.56 -27.99 -42.17
CA LEU A 487 -17.78 -27.52 -41.03
C LEU A 487 -18.65 -26.76 -40.01
N MET A 488 -19.62 -25.95 -40.45
CA MET A 488 -20.60 -25.31 -39.55
C MET A 488 -21.44 -26.34 -38.80
N ARG A 489 -21.96 -27.37 -39.48
CA ARG A 489 -22.73 -28.45 -38.85
C ARG A 489 -21.88 -29.26 -37.86
N ASP A 490 -20.62 -29.54 -38.20
CA ASP A 490 -19.70 -30.28 -37.33
C ASP A 490 -19.30 -29.44 -36.11
N LEU A 491 -19.07 -28.13 -36.26
CA LEU A 491 -18.85 -27.19 -35.15
C LEU A 491 -20.08 -27.08 -34.24
N VAL A 492 -21.29 -27.09 -34.79
CA VAL A 492 -22.54 -27.08 -34.01
C VAL A 492 -22.73 -28.41 -33.26
N ALA A 493 -22.40 -29.54 -33.86
CA ALA A 493 -22.50 -30.85 -33.22
C ALA A 493 -21.46 -31.03 -32.09
N ASN A 494 -20.21 -30.59 -32.30
CA ASN A 494 -19.08 -30.85 -31.42
C ASN A 494 -18.70 -29.64 -30.53
N HIS A 495 -19.69 -28.92 -30.00
CA HIS A 495 -19.47 -27.65 -29.29
C HIS A 495 -19.15 -27.81 -27.79
N GLU A 496 -19.81 -28.74 -27.10
CA GLU A 496 -19.47 -29.19 -25.74
C GLU A 496 -18.37 -30.28 -25.82
N CYS A 497 -17.25 -29.99 -26.49
CA CYS A 497 -16.18 -30.97 -26.76
C CYS A 497 -15.23 -31.16 -25.57
N GLU A 498 -15.08 -32.40 -25.10
CA GLU A 498 -14.15 -32.79 -24.02
C GLU A 498 -12.68 -32.94 -24.46
N HIS A 499 -12.38 -32.58 -25.72
CA HIS A 499 -11.03 -32.51 -26.29
C HIS A 499 -10.15 -33.77 -26.13
N GLU A 500 -10.70 -34.98 -26.18
CA GLU A 500 -9.87 -36.21 -26.06
C GLU A 500 -8.89 -36.39 -27.23
N LEU A 501 -9.35 -36.14 -28.46
CA LEU A 501 -8.66 -36.54 -29.68
C LEU A 501 -7.91 -35.38 -30.34
N TRP A 502 -6.59 -35.52 -30.48
CA TRP A 502 -5.70 -34.50 -31.04
C TRP A 502 -4.96 -34.95 -32.30
N ARG A 503 -4.49 -33.98 -33.09
CA ARG A 503 -3.58 -34.17 -34.23
C ARG A 503 -2.51 -33.07 -34.17
N GLY A 504 -1.22 -33.43 -34.23
CA GLY A 504 -0.17 -32.44 -34.39
C GLY A 504 -0.23 -31.80 -35.80
N ARG A 505 -0.12 -30.47 -35.88
CA ARG A 505 0.20 -29.72 -37.11
C ARG A 505 1.60 -29.13 -36.95
N ARG A 506 2.40 -29.13 -38.03
CA ARG A 506 3.74 -28.53 -38.07
C ARG A 506 3.67 -27.09 -38.58
N GLY A 507 4.75 -26.32 -38.32
CA GLY A 507 4.90 -24.93 -38.76
C GLY A 507 4.42 -23.90 -37.71
N PRO A 508 4.72 -22.60 -37.93
CA PRO A 508 4.42 -21.52 -37.00
C PRO A 508 2.92 -21.23 -36.93
N ARG A 509 2.31 -21.36 -35.74
CA ARG A 509 0.88 -21.06 -35.49
C ARG A 509 0.66 -20.53 -34.07
N ALA A 510 -0.24 -19.57 -33.89
CA ALA A 510 -0.63 -19.08 -32.56
C ALA A 510 -1.52 -20.07 -31.80
N CYS A 511 -1.41 -20.07 -30.47
CA CYS A 511 -2.28 -20.82 -29.58
C CYS A 511 -3.60 -20.08 -29.32
N GLU A 512 -4.73 -20.69 -29.67
CA GLU A 512 -6.06 -20.08 -29.55
C GLU A 512 -6.53 -19.92 -28.08
N GLU A 513 -5.80 -20.53 -27.12
CA GLU A 513 -6.05 -20.50 -25.67
C GLU A 513 -5.17 -19.52 -24.85
N CYS A 514 -4.09 -19.01 -25.45
CA CYS A 514 -3.16 -18.12 -24.73
C CYS A 514 -2.38 -17.12 -25.59
N GLY A 515 -2.60 -17.09 -26.91
CA GLY A 515 -1.91 -16.18 -27.83
C GLY A 515 -0.47 -16.57 -28.17
N ASP A 516 0.21 -17.38 -27.34
CA ASP A 516 1.60 -17.80 -27.56
C ASP A 516 1.81 -18.36 -28.99
N GLU A 517 2.77 -17.82 -29.73
CA GLU A 517 3.20 -18.39 -31.01
C GLU A 517 3.99 -19.68 -30.81
N MET A 518 3.59 -20.74 -31.52
CA MET A 518 4.24 -22.04 -31.53
C MET A 518 5.00 -22.22 -32.85
N PRO A 519 6.31 -21.94 -32.91
CA PRO A 519 7.05 -21.85 -34.19
C PRO A 519 7.28 -23.20 -34.90
N LEU A 520 7.16 -24.33 -34.19
CA LEU A 520 7.51 -25.67 -34.71
C LEU A 520 6.28 -26.56 -34.92
N PHE A 521 5.38 -26.63 -33.94
CA PHE A 521 4.17 -27.45 -34.00
C PHE A 521 3.12 -27.01 -32.98
N ILE A 522 1.85 -27.31 -33.27
CA ILE A 522 0.70 -27.09 -32.39
C ILE A 522 -0.22 -28.33 -32.40
N TYR A 523 -1.05 -28.51 -31.37
CA TYR A 523 -2.06 -29.59 -31.34
C TYR A 523 -3.41 -29.04 -31.80
N GLU A 524 -4.02 -29.67 -32.80
CA GLU A 524 -5.39 -29.38 -33.23
C GLU A 524 -6.34 -30.48 -32.74
N CYS A 525 -7.46 -30.13 -32.12
CA CYS A 525 -8.49 -31.10 -31.74
C CYS A 525 -9.21 -31.64 -32.98
N ARG A 526 -9.50 -32.95 -33.02
CA ARG A 526 -10.13 -33.62 -34.17
C ARG A 526 -11.65 -33.44 -34.25
N GLN A 527 -12.29 -32.93 -33.20
CA GLN A 527 -13.75 -32.78 -33.10
C GLN A 527 -14.19 -31.32 -33.29
N CYS A 528 -13.55 -30.38 -32.60
CA CYS A 528 -13.89 -28.95 -32.62
C CYS A 528 -12.81 -28.06 -33.26
N HIS A 529 -11.75 -28.64 -33.82
CA HIS A 529 -10.71 -27.94 -34.61
C HIS A 529 -9.91 -26.82 -33.91
N ILE A 530 -10.02 -26.69 -32.57
CA ILE A 530 -9.22 -25.76 -31.75
C ILE A 530 -7.72 -26.11 -31.78
N MET A 531 -6.86 -25.10 -31.86
CA MET A 531 -5.40 -25.22 -31.87
C MET A 531 -4.80 -24.77 -30.53
N ALA A 532 -4.32 -25.72 -29.74
CA ALA A 532 -3.74 -25.50 -28.42
C ALA A 532 -2.25 -25.85 -28.37
N CYS A 533 -1.48 -25.03 -27.65
CA CYS A 533 -0.12 -25.37 -27.25
C CYS A 533 -0.12 -26.50 -26.21
N ARG A 534 1.03 -27.17 -26.02
CA ARG A 534 1.14 -28.29 -25.06
C ARG A 534 0.68 -27.90 -23.65
N ARG A 535 0.90 -26.65 -23.22
CA ARG A 535 0.54 -26.15 -21.89
C ARG A 535 -0.97 -26.02 -21.70
N CYS A 536 -1.68 -25.43 -22.65
CA CYS A 536 -3.13 -25.23 -22.54
C CYS A 536 -3.90 -26.56 -22.64
N ARG A 537 -3.44 -27.48 -23.50
CA ARG A 537 -4.00 -28.83 -23.70
C ARG A 537 -3.99 -29.74 -22.45
N TYR A 538 -3.22 -29.42 -21.40
CA TYR A 538 -3.12 -30.24 -20.19
C TYR A 538 -3.61 -29.50 -18.92
N HIS A 539 -3.95 -28.22 -19.02
CA HIS A 539 -4.11 -27.33 -17.85
C HIS A 539 -5.16 -26.23 -18.03
N ARG A 540 -5.98 -26.27 -19.10
CA ARG A 540 -7.02 -25.24 -19.39
C ARG A 540 -8.17 -25.84 -20.19
N LEU A 541 -7.79 -26.55 -21.24
CA LEU A 541 -8.51 -27.66 -21.85
C LEU A 541 -8.02 -28.95 -21.15
#